data_AF-A0A4Q3UNS9-F1
#
_entry.id   AF-A0A4Q3UNS9-F1
#
_cell.length_a   1.000
_cell.length_b   1.000
_cell.length_c   1.000
_cell.angle_alpha   90.00
_cell.angle_beta   90.00
_cell.angle_gamma   90.00
#
_symmetry.space_group_name_H-M   'P 1'
#
loop_
_entity.id
_entity.type
_entity.pdbx_description
1 polymer ?
#
loop_
_entity_poly.entity_id
_entity_poly.type
_entity_poly.pdbx_seq_one_letter_code
_entity_poly.pdbx_strand_id
1 'polypeptide(L)' 'MTENRLTHLKQLEAESIHIIREVAAEFENPVMLYSIGKDSAVMLHLALKAFYPAKLPFPLLHV' A
#
# COMPACT_ATOMS: atom_id res chain seq x y z
N MET A 1 -24.37 -18.38 -12.77
CA MET A 1 -23.32 -18.02 -11.81
C MET A 1 -22.50 -16.92 -12.45
N THR A 2 -22.76 -15.66 -12.10
CA THR A 2 -21.90 -14.54 -12.52
C THR A 2 -20.60 -14.67 -11.73
N GLU A 3 -19.48 -14.96 -12.42
CA GLU A 3 -18.16 -14.86 -11.81
C GLU A 3 -18.01 -13.46 -11.22
N ASN A 4 -17.82 -13.37 -9.91
CA ASN A 4 -17.60 -12.10 -9.23
C ASN A 4 -16.16 -11.64 -9.50
N ARG A 5 -15.88 -11.25 -10.75
CA ARG A 5 -14.57 -10.76 -11.16
C ARG A 5 -14.31 -9.42 -10.48
N LEU A 6 -13.14 -9.31 -9.86
CA LEU A 6 -12.66 -8.02 -9.37
C LEU A 6 -12.61 -7.04 -10.54
N THR A 7 -12.99 -5.80 -10.27
CA THR A 7 -12.69 -4.71 -11.21
C THR A 7 -11.18 -4.56 -11.30
N HIS A 8 -10.69 -4.03 -12.42
CA HIS A 8 -9.26 -3.80 -12.62
C HIS A 8 -8.62 -3.03 -11.46
N LEU A 9 -9.26 -1.97 -10.96
CA LEU A 9 -8.76 -1.19 -9.81
C LEU A 9 -8.75 -1.99 -8.50
N LYS A 10 -9.72 -2.87 -8.27
CA LYS A 10 -9.73 -3.73 -7.08
C LYS A 10 -8.60 -4.76 -7.13
N GLN A 11 -8.29 -5.26 -8.32
CA GLN A 11 -7.15 -6.16 -8.51
C GLN A 11 -5.83 -5.42 -8.23
N LEU A 12 -5.62 -4.25 -8.83
CA LEU A 12 -4.41 -3.44 -8.59
C LEU A 12 -4.26 -3.03 -7.12
N GLU A 13 -5.37 -2.67 -6.45
CA GLU A 13 -5.37 -2.36 -5.03
C GLU A 13 -4.91 -3.57 -4.19
N ALA A 14 -5.44 -4.76 -4.46
CA ALA A 14 -5.07 -5.97 -3.75
C ALA A 14 -3.60 -6.36 -3.97
N GLU A 15 -3.12 -6.29 -5.22
CA GLU A 15 -1.72 -6.56 -5.58
C GLU A 15 -0.77 -5.56 -4.89
N SER A 16 -1.11 -4.27 -4.89
CA SER A 16 -0.29 -3.24 -4.25
C SER A 16 -0.23 -3.41 -2.73
N ILE A 17 -1.38 -3.73 -2.09
CA ILE A 17 -1.44 -4.01 -0.65
C ILE A 17 -0.58 -5.23 -0.29
N HIS A 18 -0.62 -6.28 -1.13
CA HIS A 18 0.19 -7.47 -0.92
C HIS A 18 1.69 -7.13 -0.93
N ILE A 19 2.16 -6.39 -1.95
CA ILE A 19 3.56 -5.95 -2.05
C ILE A 19 3.99 -5.15 -0.80
N ILE A 20 3.15 -4.21 -0.35
CA ILE A 20 3.45 -3.38 0.83
C ILE A 20 3.58 -4.24 2.10
N ARG A 21 2.75 -5.29 2.25
CA ARG A 21 2.78 -6.19 3.40
C ARG A 21 4.01 -7.08 3.40
N GLU A 22 4.41 -7.62 2.25
CA GLU A 22 5.62 -8.43 2.13
C GLU A 22 6.86 -7.62 2.53
N VAL A 23 6.98 -6.38 2.04
CA VAL A 23 8.10 -5.51 2.43
C VAL A 23 8.12 -5.25 3.95
N ALA A 24 6.96 -5.03 4.57
CA ALA A 24 6.89 -4.85 6.01
C ALA A 24 7.16 -6.13 6.81
N ALA A 25 6.95 -7.30 6.22
CA ALA A 25 7.22 -8.59 6.85
C ALA A 25 8.69 -9.03 6.72
N GLU A 26 9.32 -8.71 5.60
CA GLU A 26 10.67 -9.21 5.26
C GLU A 26 11.81 -8.24 5.61
N PHE A 27 11.53 -6.93 5.74
CA PHE A 27 12.57 -5.91 5.97
C PHE A 27 12.47 -5.29 7.37
N GLU A 28 13.61 -5.09 8.02
CA GLU A 28 13.66 -4.53 9.38
C GLU A 28 13.40 -3.01 9.43
N ASN A 29 13.85 -2.25 8.43
CA ASN A 29 13.77 -0.78 8.42
C ASN A 29 13.23 -0.22 7.08
N PRO A 30 12.00 -0.56 6.66
CA PRO A 30 11.42 0.02 5.46
C PRO A 30 11.07 1.51 5.67
N VAL A 31 11.03 2.27 4.58
CA VAL A 31 10.57 3.66 4.57
C VAL A 31 9.74 3.89 3.31
N MET A 32 8.67 4.67 3.42
CA MET A 32 7.91 5.12 2.27
C MET A 32 8.36 6.52 1.86
N LEU A 33 8.88 6.65 0.64
CA LEU A 33 9.21 7.94 0.04
C LEU A 33 7.93 8.68 -0.35
N TYR A 34 7.76 9.90 0.13
CA TYR A 34 6.54 10.70 -0.03
C TYR A 34 6.86 12.08 -0.62
N SER A 35 6.47 12.31 -1.87
CA SER A 35 6.81 13.51 -2.65
C SER A 35 5.70 14.56 -2.74
N ILE A 36 4.61 14.40 -1.98
CA ILE A 36 3.39 15.25 -2.08
C ILE A 36 2.75 15.20 -3.50
N GLY A 37 3.19 14.27 -4.35
CA GLY A 37 2.65 14.03 -5.68
C GLY A 37 1.43 13.12 -5.68
N LYS A 38 0.74 13.04 -6.82
CA LYS A 38 -0.43 12.17 -7.00
C LYS A 38 -0.11 10.69 -6.75
N ASP A 39 1.04 10.23 -7.21
CA ASP A 39 1.42 8.81 -7.13
C ASP A 39 1.78 8.42 -5.70
N SER A 40 2.55 9.28 -5.01
CA SER A 40 2.89 9.08 -3.60
C SER A 40 1.67 9.24 -2.67
N ALA A 41 0.67 10.04 -3.04
CA ALA A 41 -0.61 10.11 -2.34
C ALA A 41 -1.43 8.80 -2.48
N VAL A 42 -1.50 8.22 -3.68
CA VAL A 42 -2.14 6.90 -3.90
C VAL A 42 -1.40 5.82 -3.12
N MET A 43 -0.08 5.82 -3.16
CA MET A 43 0.75 4.85 -2.44
C MET A 43 0.54 4.94 -0.91
N LEU A 44 0.46 6.15 -0.35
CA LEU A 44 0.14 6.36 1.06
C LEU A 44 -1.26 5.83 1.41
N HIS A 45 -2.26 6.06 0.55
CA HIS A 45 -3.60 5.53 0.74
C HIS A 45 -3.63 3.99 0.74
N LEU A 46 -2.90 3.36 -0.18
CA LEU A 46 -2.75 1.90 -0.24
C LEU A 46 -2.05 1.34 1.00
N ALA A 47 -1.01 2.01 1.49
CA ALA A 47 -0.33 1.60 2.73
C ALA A 47 -1.26 1.70 3.95
N LEU A 48 -2.05 2.78 4.07
CA LEU A 48 -3.04 2.90 5.13
C LEU A 48 -4.08 1.77 5.07
N LYS A 49 -4.52 1.37 3.87
CA LYS A 49 -5.39 0.19 3.70
C LYS A 49 -4.69 -1.11 4.06
N ALA A 50 -3.40 -1.24 3.74
CA ALA A 50 -2.63 -2.45 4.02
C ALA A 50 -2.53 -2.74 5.53
N PHE A 51 -2.47 -1.70 6.38
CA PHE A 51 -2.28 -1.86 7.82
C PHE A 51 -3.49 -1.49 8.66
N TYR A 52 -4.62 -1.07 8.07
CA TYR A 52 -5.83 -0.80 8.83
C TYR A 52 -6.22 -2.01 9.71
N PRO A 53 -6.57 -1.80 11.00
CA PRO A 53 -6.77 -0.53 11.70
C PRO A 53 -5.52 0.04 12.41
N ALA A 54 -4.36 -0.59 12.27
CA ALA A 54 -3.12 -0.15 12.89
C ALA A 54 -2.49 1.05 12.14
N LYS A 55 -1.53 1.70 12.79
CA LYS A 55 -0.66 2.69 12.15
C LYS A 55 0.36 1.99 11.24
N LEU A 56 0.96 2.74 10.32
CA LEU A 56 2.03 2.22 9.48
C LEU A 56 3.22 1.74 10.36
N PRO A 57 3.78 0.56 10.09
CA PRO A 57 4.93 0.03 10.83
C PRO A 57 6.26 0.66 10.36
N PHE A 58 6.23 1.61 9.42
CA PHE A 58 7.39 2.29 8.87
C PHE A 58 7.16 3.82 8.79
N PRO A 59 8.25 4.62 8.84
CA PRO A 59 8.17 6.05 8.65
C PRO A 59 7.87 6.45 7.20
N LEU A 60 7.40 7.70 7.04
CA LEU A 60 7.39 8.41 5.77
C LEU A 60 8.62 9.31 5.69
N LEU A 61 9.27 9.36 4.53
CA LEU A 61 10.36 10.29 4.25
C LEU A 61 9.94 11.22 3.12
N HIS A 62 9.96 12.52 3.38
CA HIS A 62 9.67 13.53 2.36
C HIS A 62 10.86 13.70 1.41
N VAL A 63 10.60 13.71 0.09
CA VAL A 63 11.59 13.93 -0.98
C VAL A 63 11.11 15.01 -1.93
#